data_AF-A0A7Y9MUQ2-F1
#
_entry.id   AF-A0A7Y9MUQ2-F1
#
_cell.length_a   1.000
_cell.length_b   1.000
_cell.length_c   1.000
_cell.angle_alpha   90.00
_cell.angle_beta   90.00
_cell.angle_gamma   90.00
#
_symmetry.space_group_name_H-M   'P 1'
#
loop_
_entity.id
_entity.type
_entity.pdbx_description
1 polymer ?
#
loop_
_entity_poly.entity_id
_entity_poly.type
_entity_poly.pdbx_seq_one_letter_code
_entity_poly.pdbx_strand_id
1 'polypeptide(L)'
;MSTFQFQPRWKEELVCTGPGGAFVLDFTMGVPTVFAPTEHAWAQSAPAWAQALWPVFKAELEAWCQAHDVQFFLDGTAKCY
;
A
#
# COMPACT_ATOMS: atom_id res chain seq x y z
N MET A 1 15.28 5.29 -7.42
CA MET A 1 15.00 5.47 -5.98
C MET A 1 13.50 5.39 -5.84
N SER A 2 12.99 4.47 -5.04
CA SER A 2 11.55 4.36 -4.78
C SER A 2 11.17 5.38 -3.71
N THR A 3 10.04 6.06 -3.90
CA THR A 3 9.47 7.03 -2.94
C THR A 3 8.94 6.30 -1.71
N PHE A 4 8.39 5.11 -1.92
CA PHE A 4 7.86 4.21 -0.91
C PHE A 4 8.73 2.97 -0.76
N GLN A 5 8.85 2.52 0.48
CA GLN A 5 9.42 1.22 0.84
C GLN A 5 8.31 0.34 1.40
N PHE A 6 8.20 -0.87 0.88
CA PHE A 6 7.18 -1.84 1.26
C PHE A 6 7.83 -2.97 2.04
N GLN A 7 7.37 -3.18 3.27
CA GLN A 7 7.89 -4.23 4.14
C GLN A 7 6.73 -5.04 4.73
N PRO A 8 6.56 -6.32 4.33
CA PRO A 8 5.57 -7.18 4.96
C PRO A 8 5.99 -7.47 6.41
N ARG A 9 5.03 -7.43 7.32
CA ARG A 9 5.22 -7.66 8.75
C ARG A 9 4.41 -8.87 9.21
N TRP A 10 4.88 -9.54 10.27
CA TRP A 10 4.11 -10.54 11.01
C TRP A 10 2.76 -9.92 11.45
N LYS A 11 1.66 -10.65 11.24
CA LYS A 11 0.24 -10.24 11.45
C LYS A 11 -0.50 -9.67 10.23
N GLU A 12 -0.14 -10.10 9.02
CA GLU A 12 -0.93 -9.79 7.81
C GLU A 12 -0.98 -8.29 7.48
N GLU A 13 0.15 -7.61 7.69
CA GLU A 13 0.29 -6.16 7.51
C GLU A 13 1.41 -5.86 6.51
N LEU A 14 1.17 -4.94 5.57
CA LEU A 14 2.21 -4.36 4.72
C LEU A 14 2.52 -2.94 5.19
N VAL A 15 3.72 -2.74 5.72
CA VAL A 15 4.19 -1.42 6.16
C VAL A 15 4.74 -0.67 4.96
N CYS A 16 4.16 0.49 4.67
CA CYS A 16 4.54 1.39 3.61
C CYS A 16 5.22 2.62 4.23
N THR A 17 6.53 2.76 4.03
CA THR A 17 7.29 3.92 4.52
C THR A 17 7.58 4.87 3.38
N GLY A 18 7.24 6.15 3.54
CA GLY A 18 7.45 7.21 2.56
C GLY A 18 8.09 8.47 3.18
N PRO A 19 8.17 9.57 2.42
CA PRO A 19 8.89 10.78 2.84
C PRO A 19 8.25 11.51 4.03
N GLY A 20 6.95 11.32 4.27
CA GLY A 20 6.22 11.98 5.36
C GLY A 20 5.93 11.08 6.57
N GLY A 21 6.39 9.83 6.57
CA GLY A 21 6.14 8.86 7.63
C GLY A 21 5.87 7.46 7.09
N ALA A 22 5.15 6.65 7.85
CA ALA A 22 4.72 5.33 7.43
C ALA A 22 3.22 5.15 7.64
N PHE A 23 2.62 4.25 6.87
CA PHE A 23 1.25 3.77 7.03
C PHE A 23 1.22 2.26 6.77
N VAL A 24 0.17 1.60 7.22
CA VAL A 24 0.00 0.15 7.08
C VAL A 24 -1.19 -0.17 6.19
N LEU A 25 -1.05 -1.22 5.38
CA LEU A 25 -2.12 -1.81 4.58
C LEU A 25 -2.41 -3.24 5.04
N ASP A 26 -3.64 -3.68 4.82
CA ASP A 26 -4.03 -5.07 4.99
C ASP A 26 -3.32 -5.97 3.95
N PHE A 27 -2.69 -7.05 4.44
CA PHE A 27 -1.89 -7.96 3.63
C PHE A 27 -2.14 -9.43 4.00
N THR A 28 -2.92 -10.15 3.21
CA THR A 28 -3.28 -11.54 3.54
C THR A 28 -2.11 -12.49 3.29
N MET A 29 -1.81 -13.37 4.25
CA MET A 29 -0.63 -14.27 4.15
C MET A 29 -0.93 -15.65 3.54
N GLY A 30 -2.20 -16.04 3.37
CA GLY A 30 -2.56 -17.34 2.77
C GLY A 30 -2.17 -17.43 1.28
N VAL A 31 -2.62 -16.45 0.50
CA VAL A 31 -2.06 -16.11 -0.81
C VAL A 31 -1.59 -14.67 -0.65
N PRO A 32 -0.27 -14.37 -0.72
CA PRO A 32 0.25 -13.02 -0.55
C PRO A 32 -0.53 -12.03 -1.41
N THR A 33 -1.38 -11.23 -0.77
CA THR A 33 -2.31 -10.35 -1.45
C THR A 33 -2.35 -9.00 -0.75
N VAL A 34 -2.06 -7.94 -1.48
CA VAL A 34 -2.20 -6.56 -1.01
C VAL A 34 -3.51 -5.99 -1.49
N PHE A 35 -4.33 -5.53 -0.54
CA PHE A 35 -5.53 -4.76 -0.83
C PHE A 35 -5.21 -3.27 -0.73
N ALA A 36 -4.93 -2.66 -1.87
CA ALA A 36 -4.63 -1.24 -1.94
C ALA A 36 -5.93 -0.42 -2.05
N PRO A 37 -6.06 0.69 -1.32
CA PRO A 37 -7.22 1.57 -1.47
C PRO A 37 -7.29 2.19 -2.87
N THR A 38 -8.50 2.27 -3.42
CA THR A 38 -8.79 3.11 -4.59
C THR A 38 -8.45 4.59 -4.33
N GLU A 39 -8.29 5.40 -5.37
CA GLU A 39 -8.01 6.83 -5.24
C GLU A 39 -9.00 7.55 -4.30
N HIS A 40 -10.29 7.21 -4.40
CA HIS A 40 -11.33 7.73 -3.52
C HIS A 40 -11.14 7.31 -2.05
N ALA A 41 -10.84 6.04 -1.79
CA ALA A 41 -10.62 5.52 -0.43
C ALA A 41 -9.29 6.03 0.17
N TRP A 42 -8.29 6.22 -0.67
CA TRP A 42 -7.01 6.82 -0.31
C TRP A 42 -7.19 8.27 0.14
N ALA A 43 -7.98 9.08 -0.58
CA ALA A 43 -8.26 10.45 -0.16
C ALA A 43 -8.94 10.54 1.23
N GLN A 44 -9.62 9.47 1.66
CA GLN A 44 -10.31 9.42 2.96
C GLN A 44 -9.46 8.84 4.10
N SER A 45 -8.51 7.94 3.81
CA SER A 45 -7.76 7.20 4.83
C SER A 45 -6.26 7.47 4.82
N ALA A 46 -5.70 7.90 3.69
CA ALA A 46 -4.27 8.15 3.58
C ALA A 46 -3.87 9.39 4.41
N PRO A 47 -2.67 9.36 5.01
CA PRO A 47 -2.17 10.50 5.76
C PRO A 47 -1.97 11.70 4.83
N ALA A 48 -2.12 12.91 5.37
CA ALA A 48 -2.13 14.16 4.58
C ALA A 48 -0.93 14.32 3.64
N TRP A 49 0.25 13.83 4.04
CA TRP A 49 1.46 13.87 3.22
C TRP A 49 1.44 12.90 2.03
N ALA A 50 0.65 11.82 2.10
CA ALA A 50 0.58 10.76 1.09
C ALA A 50 -0.59 10.95 0.12
N GLN A 51 -1.58 11.80 0.45
CA GLN A 51 -2.79 11.99 -0.38
C GLN A 51 -2.46 12.34 -1.84
N ALA A 52 -1.53 13.28 -2.07
CA ALA A 52 -1.09 13.68 -3.41
C ALA A 52 -0.19 12.65 -4.12
N LEU A 53 0.29 11.62 -3.40
CA LEU A 53 1.21 10.61 -3.90
C LEU A 53 0.51 9.32 -4.33
N TRP A 54 -0.83 9.26 -4.36
CA TRP A 54 -1.57 8.06 -4.80
C TRP A 54 -1.06 7.44 -6.12
N PRO A 55 -0.88 8.20 -7.22
CA PRO A 55 -0.43 7.59 -8.48
C PRO A 55 0.98 7.02 -8.39
N VAL A 56 1.86 7.62 -7.58
CA VAL A 56 3.23 7.14 -7.33
C VAL A 56 3.18 5.88 -6.47
N PHE A 57 2.44 5.92 -5.36
CA PHE A 57 2.25 4.79 -4.47
C PHE A 57 1.71 3.57 -5.21
N LYS A 58 0.65 3.74 -6.01
CA LYS A 58 0.06 2.66 -6.80
C LYS A 58 1.09 2.02 -7.73
N ALA A 59 1.81 2.83 -8.51
CA ALA A 59 2.78 2.33 -9.47
C ALA A 59 3.94 1.58 -8.79
N GLU A 60 4.45 2.13 -7.68
CA GLU A 60 5.54 1.49 -6.92
C GLU A 60 5.08 0.22 -6.20
N LEU A 61 3.86 0.20 -5.65
CA LEU A 61 3.28 -0.98 -5.01
C LEU A 61 3.02 -2.09 -6.01
N GLU A 62 2.48 -1.77 -7.19
CA GLU A 62 2.25 -2.74 -8.26
C GLU A 62 3.57 -3.36 -8.74
N ALA A 63 4.62 -2.55 -8.90
CA ALA A 63 5.96 -3.03 -9.24
C ALA A 63 6.55 -3.92 -8.13
N TRP A 64 6.37 -3.55 -6.87
CA TRP A 64 6.79 -4.37 -5.73
C TRP A 64 6.04 -5.70 -5.70
N CYS A 65 4.72 -5.69 -5.92
CA CYS A 65 3.91 -6.89 -5.94
C CYS A 65 4.37 -7.86 -7.05
N GLN A 66 4.65 -7.34 -8.25
CA GLN A 66 5.20 -8.14 -9.36
C GLN A 66 6.57 -8.74 -9.04
N ALA A 67 7.45 -8.00 -8.35
CA ALA A 67 8.78 -8.48 -7.99
C ALA A 67 8.76 -9.55 -6.88
N HIS A 68 7.72 -9.55 -6.04
CA HIS A 68 7.59 -10.43 -4.87
C HIS A 68 6.56 -11.56 -5.05
N ASP A 69 6.00 -11.74 -6.26
CA ASP A 69 4.94 -12.71 -6.57
C ASP A 69 3.70 -12.56 -5.66
N VAL A 70 3.30 -11.31 -5.46
CA VAL A 70 2.18 -10.90 -4.60
C VAL A 70 1.02 -10.45 -5.49
N GLN A 71 -0.20 -10.84 -5.15
CA GLN A 71 -1.40 -10.36 -5.84
C GLN A 71 -1.71 -8.92 -5.40
N PHE A 72 -2.09 -8.09 -6.37
CA PHE A 72 -2.46 -6.70 -6.15
C PHE A 72 -3.92 -6.48 -6.52
N PHE A 73 -4.73 -6.04 -5.57
CA PHE A 73 -6.13 -5.67 -5.82
C PHE A 73 -6.42 -4.27 -5.30
N LEU A 74 -7.16 -3.50 -6.10
CA LEU A 74 -7.73 -2.23 -5.67
C LEU A 74 -9.07 -2.48 -4.98
N ASP A 75 -9.18 -2.03 -3.75
CA ASP A 75 -10.39 -2.17 -2.94
C ASP A 75 -10.89 -0.80 -2.45
N GLY A 76 -12.20 -0.57 -2.56
CA GLY A 76 -12.81 0.70 -2.15
C GLY A 76 -13.04 0.81 -0.64
N THR A 77 -12.89 -0.29 0.09
CA THR A 77 -13.08 -0.41 1.54
C THR A 77 -11.77 -0.53 2.31
N ALA A 78 -10.67 -0.86 1.62
CA ALA A 78 -9.31 -0.83 2.15
C ALA A 78 -8.93 0.56 2.65
N LYS A 79 -8.12 0.59 3.71
CA LYS A 79 -7.72 1.82 4.40
C LYS A 79 -6.24 1.78 4.74
N CYS A 80 -5.64 2.95 4.81
CA CYS A 80 -4.32 3.13 5.41
C CYS A 80 -4.49 3.33 6.92
N TYR A 81 -3.72 2.59 7.73
CA TYR A 81 -3.67 2.71 9.19
C TYR A 81 -2.36 3.34 9.67
#